data_AF-A0A9E5UMZ6-F1
#
_entry.id   AF-A0A9E5UMZ6-F1
#
_cell.length_a   1.000
_cell.length_b   1.000
_cell.length_c   1.000
_cell.angle_alpha   90.00
_cell.angle_beta   90.00
_cell.angle_gamma   90.00
#
_symmetry.space_group_name_H-M   'P 1'
#
loop_
_entity.id
_entity.type
_entity.pdbx_description
1 polymer ?
#
loop_
_entity_poly.entity_id
_entity_poly.type
_entity_poly.pdbx_seq_one_letter_code
_entity_poly.pdbx_strand_id
1 'polypeptide(L)'
;MNQKKDSLAIQYAEKALKINSKNSFAYSTLAETYALMGDDENFYKNTELALKYGFPVWEQLDEIPYEKYANQERFLSLIRKYRR
;
A
#
# COMPACT_ATOMS: atom_id res chain seq x y z
N MET A 1 -11.67 4.99 -13.37
CA MET A 1 -10.40 5.50 -12.82
C MET A 1 -10.31 6.99 -13.10
N ASN A 2 -10.02 7.81 -12.09
CA ASN A 2 -9.88 9.25 -12.25
C ASN A 2 -8.40 9.61 -12.11
N GLN A 3 -7.66 9.50 -13.21
CA GLN A 3 -6.20 9.65 -13.27
C GLN A 3 -5.69 10.91 -12.55
N LYS A 4 -6.47 12.00 -12.52
CA LYS A 4 -6.12 13.24 -11.79
C LYS A 4 -6.08 13.04 -10.27
N LYS A 5 -6.99 12.26 -9.70
CA LYS A 5 -7.03 11.97 -8.26
C LYS A 5 -5.89 11.06 -7.85
N ASP A 6 -5.62 10.02 -8.65
CA ASP A 6 -4.54 9.06 -8.41
C ASP A 6 -3.18 9.79 -8.42
N SER A 7 -3.00 10.72 -9.37
CA SER A 7 -1.81 11.59 -9.44
C SER A 7 -1.61 12.47 -8.21
N LEU A 8 -2.69 13.01 -7.63
CA LEU A 8 -2.62 13.85 -6.43
C LEU A 8 -2.33 13.03 -5.18
N ALA A 9 -2.93 11.84 -5.04
CA ALA A 9 -2.69 10.95 -3.90
C ALA A 9 -1.21 10.55 -3.82
N ILE A 10 -0.61 10.17 -4.95
CA ILE A 10 0.84 9.88 -5.04
C ILE A 10 1.65 11.11 -4.62
N GLN A 11 1.35 12.29 -5.16
CA GLN A 11 2.10 13.51 -4.83
C GLN A 11 2.05 13.84 -3.33
N TYR A 12 0.89 13.71 -2.68
CA TYR A 12 0.76 13.98 -1.25
C TYR A 12 1.50 12.94 -0.39
N ALA A 13 1.41 11.66 -0.76
CA ALA A 13 2.16 10.60 -0.09
C ALA A 13 3.67 10.82 -0.21
N GLU A 14 4.17 11.20 -1.40
CA GLU A 14 5.59 11.54 -1.59
C GLU A 14 6.03 12.76 -0.77
N LYS A 15 5.18 13.79 -0.65
CA LYS A 15 5.46 14.95 0.23
C LYS A 15 5.53 14.51 1.70
N ALA A 16 4.63 13.63 2.14
CA ALA A 16 4.67 13.08 3.49
C ALA A 16 5.96 12.27 3.73
N LEU A 17 6.41 11.49 2.74
CA LEU A 17 7.65 10.72 2.81
C LEU A 17 8.92 11.59 2.80
N LYS A 18 8.88 12.79 2.20
CA LYS A 18 9.98 13.77 2.30
C LYS A 18 10.12 14.33 3.72
N ILE A 19 9.01 14.44 4.46
CA ILE A 19 9.02 14.92 5.86
C ILE A 19 9.36 13.77 6.82
N ASN A 20 8.75 12.60 6.61
CA ASN A 20 9.01 11.38 7.38
C ASN A 20 9.10 10.18 6.44
N SER A 21 10.34 9.74 6.15
CA SER A 21 10.63 8.63 5.24
C SER A 21 10.19 7.25 5.76
N LYS A 22 9.72 7.17 7.01
CA LYS A 22 9.18 5.96 7.64
C LYS A 22 7.68 6.08 7.90
N ASN A 23 6.98 7.01 7.25
CA ASN A 23 5.55 7.16 7.41
C ASN A 23 4.82 5.97 6.76
N SER A 24 4.30 5.08 7.59
CA SER A 24 3.63 3.85 7.16
C SER A 24 2.32 4.11 6.42
N PHE A 25 1.55 5.12 6.83
CA PHE A 25 0.32 5.55 6.15
C PHE A 25 0.60 6.12 4.74
N ALA A 26 1.71 6.85 4.56
CA ALA A 26 2.06 7.34 3.23
C ALA A 26 2.35 6.17 2.27
N TYR A 27 2.99 5.10 2.76
CA TYR A 27 3.19 3.89 1.97
C TYR A 27 1.90 3.11 1.73
N SER A 28 0.94 3.08 2.67
CA SER A 28 -0.37 2.45 2.41
C SER A 28 -1.14 3.21 1.33
N THR A 29 -1.16 4.55 1.38
CA THR A 29 -1.76 5.38 0.33
C THR A 29 -1.13 5.12 -1.04
N LEU A 30 0.20 5.01 -1.13
CA LEU A 30 0.86 4.64 -2.39
C LEU A 30 0.43 3.25 -2.85
N ALA A 31 0.44 2.26 -1.97
CA ALA A 31 0.03 0.90 -2.30
C ALA A 31 -1.40 0.87 -2.86
N GLU A 32 -2.35 1.46 -2.14
CA GLU A 32 -3.76 1.56 -2.55
C GLU A 32 -3.90 2.25 -3.91
N THR A 33 -3.22 3.39 -4.10
CA THR A 33 -3.28 4.15 -5.35
C THR A 33 -2.74 3.35 -6.54
N TYR A 34 -1.60 2.67 -6.39
CA TYR A 34 -1.03 1.84 -7.45
C TYR A 34 -1.91 0.64 -7.79
N ALA A 35 -2.52 0.00 -6.79
CA ALA A 35 -3.48 -1.08 -7.03
C ALA A 35 -4.71 -0.60 -7.83
N LEU A 36 -5.23 0.58 -7.50
CA LEU A 36 -6.35 1.21 -8.24
C LEU A 36 -5.98 1.60 -9.68
N MET A 37 -4.69 1.82 -9.96
CA MET A 37 -4.15 2.05 -11.30
C MET A 37 -3.83 0.75 -12.06
N GLY A 38 -3.97 -0.42 -11.42
CA GLY A 38 -3.60 -1.72 -11.98
C GLY A 38 -2.10 -2.01 -11.97
N ASP A 39 -1.31 -1.23 -11.23
CA ASP A 39 0.14 -1.44 -11.07
C ASP A 39 0.41 -2.32 -9.84
N ASP A 40 0.27 -3.63 -10.04
CA ASP A 40 0.39 -4.62 -8.97
C ASP A 40 1.80 -4.68 -8.37
N GLU A 41 2.85 -4.42 -9.17
CA GLU A 41 4.23 -4.44 -8.67
C GLU A 41 4.51 -3.28 -7.71
N ASN A 42 4.07 -2.06 -8.04
CA ASN A 42 4.19 -0.95 -7.11
C ASN A 42 3.24 -1.09 -5.91
N PHE A 43 2.08 -1.73 -6.05
CA PHE A 43 1.27 -2.12 -4.90
C PHE A 43 2.05 -3.00 -3.92
N TYR A 44 2.66 -4.10 -4.40
CA TYR A 44 3.40 -5.03 -3.53
C TYR A 44 4.60 -4.35 -2.86
N LYS A 45 5.36 -3.55 -3.61
CA LYS A 45 6.50 -2.79 -3.10
C LYS A 45 6.10 -1.86 -1.96
N ASN A 46 5.04 -1.07 -2.15
CA ASN A 46 4.62 -0.10 -1.15
C ASN A 46 3.90 -0.77 0.04
N THR A 47 3.18 -1.87 -0.19
CA THR A 47 2.62 -2.70 0.88
C THR A 47 3.71 -3.22 1.81
N GLU A 48 4.83 -3.69 1.25
CA GLU A 48 5.97 -4.16 2.06
C GLU A 48 6.54 -3.03 2.92
N LEU A 49 6.69 -1.83 2.36
CA LEU A 49 7.17 -0.67 3.11
C LEU A 49 6.17 -0.24 4.19
N ALA A 50 4.87 -0.26 3.89
CA ALA A 50 3.82 0.02 4.86
C ALA A 50 3.90 -0.94 6.06
N LEU A 51 3.95 -2.25 5.79
CA LEU A 51 4.13 -3.30 6.81
C LEU A 51 5.43 -3.12 7.61
N LYS A 52 6.55 -2.90 6.91
CA LYS A 52 7.87 -2.68 7.53
C LYS A 52 7.87 -1.51 8.51
N TYR A 53 7.07 -0.48 8.24
CA TYR A 53 6.95 0.71 9.09
C TYR A 53 5.72 0.69 10.01
N GLY A 54 5.02 -0.44 10.10
CA GLY A 54 3.99 -0.67 11.12
C GLY A 54 2.56 -0.34 10.71
N PHE A 55 2.25 -0.22 9.43
CA PHE A 55 0.86 -0.16 8.98
C PHE A 55 0.24 -1.56 9.03
N PRO A 56 -0.90 -1.75 9.71
CA PRO A 56 -1.50 -3.06 9.93
C PRO A 56 -2.33 -3.52 8.71
N VAL A 57 -1.67 -3.88 7.60
CA VAL A 57 -2.35 -4.33 6.36
C VAL A 57 -3.31 -5.51 6.60
N TRP A 58 -3.03 -6.37 7.59
CA TRP A 58 -3.89 -7.50 7.94
C TRP A 58 -5.27 -7.10 8.49
N GLU A 59 -5.46 -5.84 8.88
CA GLU A 59 -6.75 -5.29 9.32
C GLU A 59 -7.57 -4.74 8.14
N GLN A 60 -7.00 -4.69 6.93
CA GLN A 60 -7.61 -4.08 5.75
C GLN A 60 -7.98 -5.13 4.68
N LEU A 61 -7.93 -6.43 5.00
CA LEU A 61 -8.06 -7.51 4.00
C LEU A 61 -9.38 -7.51 3.23
N ASP A 62 -10.45 -7.03 3.85
CA ASP A 62 -11.79 -6.98 3.26
C ASP A 62 -12.10 -5.60 2.62
N GLU A 63 -11.13 -4.69 2.60
CA GLU A 63 -11.28 -3.34 2.05
C GLU A 63 -10.67 -3.22 0.65
N ILE A 64 -11.21 -2.32 -0.17
CA ILE A 64 -10.62 -1.98 -1.47
C ILE A 64 -9.32 -1.19 -1.25
N PRO A 65 -8.22 -1.53 -1.95
CA PRO A 65 -8.07 -2.55 -2.98
C PRO A 65 -7.49 -3.87 -2.46
N TYR A 66 -7.28 -4.01 -1.16
CA TYR A 66 -6.64 -5.18 -0.54
C TYR A 66 -7.44 -6.48 -0.75
N GLU A 67 -8.76 -6.42 -0.84
CA GLU A 67 -9.63 -7.58 -1.14
C GLU A 67 -9.20 -8.33 -2.42
N LYS A 68 -8.71 -7.60 -3.44
CA LYS A 68 -8.21 -8.16 -4.71
C LYS A 68 -7.00 -9.09 -4.50
N TYR A 69 -6.21 -8.83 -3.45
CA TYR A 69 -4.96 -9.52 -3.18
C TYR A 69 -5.05 -10.48 -1.98
N ALA A 70 -6.12 -10.40 -1.18
CA ALA A 70 -6.30 -11.15 0.06
C ALA A 70 -6.12 -12.67 -0.08
N ASN A 71 -6.45 -13.23 -1.25
CA ASN A 71 -6.30 -14.66 -1.54
C ASN A 71 -5.01 -15.02 -2.30
N GLN A 72 -4.13 -14.05 -2.58
CA GLN A 72 -2.89 -14.30 -3.31
C GLN A 72 -1.76 -14.70 -2.35
N GLU A 73 -1.10 -15.82 -2.63
CA GLU A 73 -0.04 -16.33 -1.74
C GLU A 73 1.13 -15.36 -1.58
N ARG A 74 1.43 -14.54 -2.60
CA ARG A 74 2.44 -13.47 -2.51
C ARG A 74 2.07 -12.43 -1.44
N PHE A 75 0.81 -12.02 -1.40
CA PHE A 75 0.31 -11.04 -0.44
C PHE A 75 0.24 -11.64 0.98
N LEU A 76 -0.27 -12.86 1.10
CA LEU A 76 -0.31 -13.59 2.37
C LEU A 76 1.10 -13.82 2.94
N SER A 77 2.06 -14.22 2.09
CA SER A 77 3.46 -14.38 2.47
C SER A 77 4.07 -13.09 3.00
N LEU A 78 3.75 -11.95 2.36
CA LEU A 78 4.22 -10.65 2.80
C LEU A 78 3.66 -10.27 4.17
N ILE A 79 2.36 -10.49 4.40
CA ILE A 79 1.76 -10.26 5.73
C ILE A 79 2.40 -11.16 6.79
N ARG A 80 2.55 -12.46 6.51
CA ARG A 80 3.18 -13.42 7.45
C ARG A 80 4.62 -13.02 7.82
N LYS A 81 5.37 -12.40 6.90
CA LYS A 81 6.74 -11.92 7.16
C LYS A 81 6.81 -10.82 8.22
N TYR A 82 5.78 -9.99 8.33
CA TYR A 82 5.77 -8.80 9.20
C TYR A 82 4.78 -8.88 10.38
N ARG A 83 3.81 -9.79 10.32
CA ARG A 83 2.89 -10.10 11.41
C ARG A 83 3.63 -10.93 12.46
N ARG A 84 4.05 -10.27 13.55
CA ARG A 84 4.69 -10.89 14.71
C ARG A 84 3.66 -11.36 15.73
#